data_AF-A0A957AXL1-F1
#
_entry.id   AF-A0A957AXL1-F1
#
_cell.length_a   1.000
_cell.length_b   1.000
_cell.length_c   1.000
_cell.angle_alpha   90.00
_cell.angle_beta   90.00
_cell.angle_gamma   90.00
#
_symmetry.space_group_name_H-M   'P 1'
#
loop_
_entity.id
_entity.type
_entity.pdbx_description
1 polymer ?
#
loop_
_entity_poly.entity_id
_entity_poly.type
_entity_poly.pdbx_seq_one_letter_code
_entity_poly.pdbx_strand_id
1 'polypeptide(L)'
;MLVANTTIEYNRAAREWEATTGAETLSFPSGEQGKQAAIATAIAVADQELHEALSKMLARYPQLGSRVWRIGMLILAGHVQIAQEDDVIAKVKSYSHPDQIHTVIWSGRNYFCDCEDFHGPHCPRVRWRDQRLCIHVGAVQTLNFLGRWPNDLLPG
;
A
#
# COMPACT_ATOMS: atom_id res chain seq x y z
N MET A 1 14.61 7.10 1.35
CA MET A 1 13.49 6.36 0.68
C MET A 1 12.54 7.40 0.13
N LEU A 2 12.05 7.24 -1.10
CA LEU A 2 11.14 8.21 -1.71
C LEU A 2 9.69 7.72 -1.62
N VAL A 3 8.77 8.61 -1.24
CA VAL A 3 7.31 8.40 -1.27
C VAL A 3 6.71 9.59 -2.00
N ALA A 4 6.28 9.40 -3.24
CA ALA A 4 5.92 10.49 -4.16
C ALA A 4 7.02 11.56 -4.23
N ASN A 5 6.75 12.77 -3.73
CA ASN A 5 7.70 13.89 -3.71
C ASN A 5 8.36 14.11 -2.34
N THR A 6 8.15 13.20 -1.40
CA THR A 6 8.68 13.29 -0.03
C THR A 6 9.84 12.31 0.15
N THR A 7 10.98 12.85 0.59
CA THR A 7 12.15 12.05 0.94
C THR A 7 12.08 11.68 2.42
N ILE A 8 12.18 10.39 2.72
CA ILE A 8 12.18 9.85 4.08
C ILE A 8 13.57 9.26 4.37
N GLU A 9 14.25 9.83 5.36
CA GLU A 9 15.62 9.46 5.72
C GLU A 9 15.77 9.32 7.24
N TYR A 10 16.76 8.56 7.67
CA TYR A 10 17.08 8.42 9.09
C TYR A 10 18.30 9.27 9.42
N ASN A 11 18.10 10.36 10.13
CA ASN A 11 19.18 11.21 10.63
C ASN A 11 19.86 10.51 11.80
N ARG A 12 21.07 9.99 11.56
CA ARG A 12 21.83 9.24 12.57
C ARG A 12 22.37 10.11 13.71
N ALA A 13 22.62 11.39 13.45
CA ALA A 13 23.16 12.30 14.46
C ALA A 13 22.08 12.68 15.48
N ALA A 14 20.89 13.04 15.00
CA ALA A 14 19.73 13.34 15.85
C ALA A 14 18.94 12.09 16.28
N ARG A 15 19.24 10.93 15.68
CA ARG A 15 18.60 9.63 15.90
C ARG A 15 17.10 9.64 15.59
N GLU A 16 16.68 10.37 14.58
CA GLU A 16 15.27 10.55 14.21
C GLU A 16 15.02 10.21 12.73
N TRP A 17 13.75 9.96 12.39
CA TRP A 17 13.32 9.90 11.00
C TRP A 17 12.90 11.29 10.55
N GLU A 18 13.32 11.68 9.35
CA GLU A 18 12.98 12.95 8.74
C GLU A 18 12.15 12.69 7.48
N ALA A 19 11.06 13.44 7.31
CA ALA A 19 10.28 13.48 6.07
C ALA A 19 10.39 14.89 5.48
N THR A 20 11.08 15.01 4.35
CA THR A 20 11.34 16.27 3.67
C THR A 20 10.48 16.39 2.42
N THR A 21 9.65 17.44 2.35
CA THR A 21 8.85 17.77 1.17
C THR A 21 9.15 19.21 0.75
N GLY A 22 9.77 19.40 -0.41
CA GLY A 22 10.22 20.72 -0.84
C GLY A 22 11.21 21.31 0.18
N ALA A 23 10.85 22.44 0.79
CA ALA A 23 11.67 23.11 1.81
C ALA A 23 11.30 22.72 3.26
N GLU A 24 10.22 21.99 3.47
CA GLU A 24 9.75 21.60 4.81
C GLU A 24 10.34 20.25 5.20
N THR A 25 10.83 20.15 6.43
CA THR A 25 11.28 18.88 7.03
C THR A 25 10.57 18.67 8.35
N LEU A 26 9.95 17.50 8.49
CA LEU A 26 9.29 17.05 9.72
C LEU A 26 10.09 15.92 10.35
N SER A 27 10.32 16.01 11.66
CA SER A 27 11.06 15.00 12.43
C SER A 27 10.13 14.08 13.21
N PHE A 28 10.51 12.81 13.29
CA PHE A 28 9.76 11.74 13.96
C PHE A 28 10.70 10.89 14.83
N PRO A 29 10.21 10.35 15.96
CA PRO A 29 11.05 9.56 16.87
C PRO A 29 11.80 8.40 16.22
N SER A 30 12.89 7.96 16.85
CA SER A 30 13.63 6.77 16.40
C SER A 30 12.76 5.51 16.36
N GLY A 31 13.17 4.53 15.54
CA GLY A 31 12.55 3.19 15.51
C GLY A 31 11.41 3.06 14.49
N GLU A 32 10.77 1.88 14.48
CA GLU A 32 9.77 1.54 13.45
C GLU A 32 8.52 2.42 13.54
N GLN A 33 8.05 2.77 14.74
CA GLN A 33 6.87 3.63 14.89
C GLN A 33 7.08 5.01 14.24
N GLY A 34 8.23 5.66 14.45
CA GLY A 34 8.53 6.93 13.81
C GLY A 34 8.74 6.80 12.30
N LYS A 35 9.33 5.69 11.83
CA LYS A 35 9.39 5.38 10.39
C LYS A 35 8.00 5.31 9.77
N GLN A 36 7.07 4.59 10.41
CA GLN A 36 5.70 4.46 9.92
C GLN A 36 4.97 5.81 9.96
N ALA A 37 5.19 6.63 10.99
CA ALA A 37 4.63 7.97 11.07
C ALA A 37 5.14 8.88 9.94
N ALA A 38 6.45 8.86 9.66
CA ALA A 38 7.05 9.59 8.54
C ALA A 38 6.45 9.18 7.18
N ILE A 39 6.24 7.87 6.97
CA ILE A 39 5.59 7.35 5.75
C ILE A 39 4.13 7.79 5.68
N ALA A 40 3.36 7.66 6.77
CA ALA A 40 1.96 8.07 6.80
C ALA A 40 1.80 9.56 6.50
N THR A 41 2.67 10.41 7.07
CA THR A 41 2.71 11.85 6.78
C THR A 41 3.07 12.12 5.32
N ALA A 42 4.07 11.44 4.76
CA ALA A 42 4.40 11.57 3.34
C ALA A 42 3.22 11.22 2.42
N ILE A 43 2.47 10.16 2.75
CA ILE A 43 1.26 9.78 2.02
C ILE A 43 0.18 10.86 2.17
N ALA A 44 -0.05 11.38 3.37
CA ALA A 44 -1.05 12.44 3.61
C ALA A 44 -0.75 13.71 2.81
N VAL A 45 0.53 14.10 2.74
CA VAL A 45 0.99 15.26 1.97
C VAL A 45 0.79 15.06 0.47
N ALA A 46 1.05 13.84 -0.03
CA ALA A 46 0.89 13.53 -1.45
C ALA A 46 -0.58 13.32 -1.86
N ASP A 47 -1.37 12.69 -1.00
CA ASP A 47 -2.74 12.25 -1.27
C ASP A 47 -3.52 12.02 0.04
N GLN A 48 -4.20 13.08 0.49
CA GLN A 48 -4.96 13.09 1.73
C GLN A 48 -6.09 12.03 1.74
N GLU A 49 -6.78 11.85 0.62
CA GLU A 49 -7.89 10.89 0.52
C GLU A 49 -7.39 9.44 0.65
N LEU A 50 -6.26 9.13 0.01
CA LEU A 50 -5.59 7.84 0.16
C LEU A 50 -5.16 7.61 1.61
N HIS A 51 -4.54 8.61 2.26
CA HIS A 51 -4.15 8.51 3.66
C HIS A 51 -5.35 8.22 4.57
N GLU A 52 -6.49 8.86 4.36
CA GLU A 52 -7.71 8.62 5.13
C GLU A 52 -8.27 7.22 4.92
N ALA A 53 -8.31 6.73 3.68
CA ALA A 53 -8.75 5.37 3.36
C ALA A 53 -7.85 4.32 4.05
N LEU A 54 -6.54 4.52 3.99
CA LEU A 54 -5.54 3.67 4.64
C LEU A 54 -5.66 3.73 6.17
N SER A 55 -5.82 4.92 6.75
CA SER A 55 -6.02 5.08 8.19
C SER A 55 -7.27 4.34 8.68
N LYS A 56 -8.39 4.44 7.94
CA LYS A 56 -9.62 3.69 8.22
C LYS A 56 -9.39 2.17 8.09
N MET A 57 -8.63 1.73 7.09
CA MET A 57 -8.26 0.33 6.92
C MET A 57 -7.44 -0.19 8.11
N LEU A 58 -6.44 0.56 8.58
CA LEU A 58 -5.61 0.18 9.73
C LEU A 58 -6.43 0.15 11.03
N ALA A 59 -7.30 1.14 11.26
CA ALA A 59 -8.17 1.17 12.43
C ALA A 59 -9.14 -0.03 12.45
N ARG A 60 -9.67 -0.41 11.28
CA ARG A 60 -10.59 -1.56 11.15
C ARG A 60 -9.88 -2.90 11.21
N TYR A 61 -8.64 -2.98 10.72
CA TYR A 61 -7.84 -4.20 10.64
C TYR A 61 -6.42 -3.97 11.19
N PRO A 62 -6.25 -3.84 12.51
CA PRO A 62 -4.95 -3.54 13.13
C PRO A 62 -3.87 -4.57 12.82
N GLN A 63 -4.26 -5.82 12.54
CA GLN A 63 -3.34 -6.91 12.17
C GLN A 63 -2.60 -6.67 10.84
N LEU A 64 -3.05 -5.71 10.02
CA LEU A 64 -2.31 -5.30 8.82
C LEU A 64 -1.03 -4.54 9.18
N GLY A 65 -1.02 -3.81 10.31
CA GLY A 65 0.14 -3.05 10.77
C GLY A 65 0.76 -2.16 9.69
N SER A 66 2.07 -2.22 9.54
CA SER A 66 2.82 -1.42 8.55
C SER A 66 2.52 -1.77 7.10
N ARG A 67 1.81 -2.87 6.82
CA ARG A 67 1.41 -3.24 5.45
C ARG A 67 0.51 -2.17 4.83
N VAL A 68 -0.33 -1.52 5.63
CA VAL A 68 -1.24 -0.46 5.18
C VAL A 68 -0.46 0.69 4.54
N TRP A 69 0.65 1.11 5.14
CA TRP A 69 1.44 2.19 4.58
C TRP A 69 2.21 1.77 3.33
N ARG A 70 2.66 0.51 3.27
CA ARG A 70 3.26 -0.07 2.05
C ARG A 70 2.27 -0.15 0.88
N ILE A 71 0.98 -0.38 1.16
CA ILE A 71 -0.08 -0.30 0.15
C ILE A 71 -0.12 1.11 -0.46
N GLY A 72 -0.14 2.15 0.38
CA GLY A 72 -0.11 3.53 -0.09
C GLY A 72 1.13 3.87 -0.92
N MET A 73 2.29 3.37 -0.51
CA MET A 73 3.54 3.54 -1.26
C MET A 73 3.49 2.91 -2.65
N LEU A 74 2.89 1.72 -2.80
CA LEU A 74 2.69 1.09 -4.11
C LEU A 74 1.78 1.93 -5.02
N ILE A 75 0.70 2.47 -4.45
CA ILE A 75 -0.26 3.31 -5.19
C ILE A 75 0.42 4.59 -5.66
N LEU A 76 1.09 5.32 -4.76
CA LEU A 76 1.75 6.59 -5.08
C LEU A 76 2.93 6.43 -6.05
N ALA A 77 3.59 5.27 -6.04
CA ALA A 77 4.64 4.96 -7.01
C ALA A 77 4.10 4.58 -8.40
N GLY A 78 2.77 4.47 -8.58
CA GLY A 78 2.17 4.01 -9.83
C GLY A 78 2.50 2.54 -10.15
N HIS A 79 2.76 1.73 -9.12
CA HIS A 79 3.15 0.34 -9.30
C HIS A 79 1.98 -0.59 -9.62
N VAL A 80 0.74 -0.11 -9.49
CA VAL A 80 -0.47 -0.85 -9.85
C VAL A 80 -0.83 -0.51 -11.29
N GLN A 81 -0.74 -1.49 -12.18
CA GLN A 81 -1.17 -1.39 -13.56
C GLN A 81 -2.42 -2.24 -13.76
N ILE A 82 -3.47 -1.65 -14.32
CA ILE A 82 -4.68 -2.38 -14.70
C ILE A 82 -4.33 -3.34 -15.84
N ALA A 83 -4.78 -4.57 -15.74
CA ALA A 83 -4.66 -5.58 -16.78
C ALA A 83 -6.06 -6.09 -17.15
N GLN A 84 -6.25 -6.44 -18.42
CA GLN A 84 -7.47 -7.04 -18.95
C GLN A 84 -7.10 -8.30 -19.73
N GLU A 85 -6.51 -9.25 -19.02
CA GLU A 85 -6.03 -10.52 -19.59
C GLU A 85 -6.69 -11.65 -18.79
N ASP A 86 -7.71 -12.29 -19.36
CA ASP A 86 -8.50 -13.35 -18.73
C ASP A 86 -9.07 -12.94 -17.35
N ASP A 87 -8.68 -13.65 -16.28
CA ASP A 87 -9.06 -13.37 -14.89
C ASP A 87 -8.15 -12.35 -14.19
N VAL A 88 -7.07 -11.91 -14.87
CA VAL A 88 -6.09 -10.95 -14.32
C VAL A 88 -6.63 -9.54 -14.47
N ILE A 89 -6.89 -8.91 -13.33
CA ILE A 89 -7.39 -7.53 -13.25
C ILE A 89 -6.26 -6.51 -13.05
N ALA A 90 -5.11 -6.95 -12.53
CA ALA A 90 -3.98 -6.06 -12.29
C ALA A 90 -2.62 -6.77 -12.34
N LYS A 91 -1.61 -6.00 -12.72
CA LYS A 91 -0.19 -6.32 -12.58
C LYS A 91 0.43 -5.31 -11.62
N VAL A 92 0.99 -5.78 -10.50
CA VAL A 92 1.52 -4.92 -9.43
C VAL A 92 3.01 -5.17 -9.25
N LYS A 93 3.85 -4.14 -9.44
CA LYS A 93 5.29 -4.25 -9.20
C LYS A 93 5.59 -4.36 -7.71
N SER A 94 6.46 -5.30 -7.34
CA SER A 94 6.95 -5.41 -5.97
C SER A 94 7.72 -4.14 -5.58
N TYR A 95 7.47 -3.64 -4.37
CA TYR A 95 8.14 -2.43 -3.89
C TYR A 95 9.64 -2.67 -3.69
N SER A 96 10.03 -3.85 -3.18
CA SER A 96 11.42 -4.18 -2.88
C SER A 96 12.21 -4.70 -4.10
N HIS A 97 11.52 -5.24 -5.10
CA HIS A 97 12.11 -5.78 -6.32
C HIS A 97 11.29 -5.30 -7.53
N PRO A 98 11.55 -4.09 -8.05
CA PRO A 98 10.73 -3.49 -9.11
C PRO A 98 10.62 -4.32 -10.41
N ASP A 99 11.58 -5.22 -10.64
CA ASP A 99 11.60 -6.16 -11.77
C ASP A 99 10.61 -7.34 -11.58
N GLN A 100 10.16 -7.56 -10.34
CA GLN A 100 9.16 -8.57 -10.02
C GLN A 100 7.76 -7.98 -10.12
N ILE A 101 6.95 -8.55 -11.02
CA ILE A 101 5.56 -8.19 -11.22
C ILE A 101 4.68 -9.31 -10.67
N HIS A 102 3.71 -8.95 -9.85
CA HIS A 102 2.72 -9.85 -9.31
C HIS A 102 1.37 -9.67 -9.99
N THR A 103 0.74 -10.76 -10.35
CA THR A 103 -0.62 -10.72 -10.88
C THR A 103 -1.63 -10.65 -9.74
N VAL A 104 -2.68 -9.85 -9.93
CA VAL A 104 -3.87 -9.88 -9.09
C VAL A 104 -5.03 -10.33 -9.97
N ILE A 105 -5.69 -11.40 -9.56
CA ILE A 105 -6.84 -11.97 -10.24
C ILE A 105 -8.10 -11.76 -9.41
N TRP A 106 -9.25 -11.68 -10.07
CA TRP A 106 -10.55 -11.72 -9.41
C TRP A 106 -11.25 -13.03 -9.72
N SER A 107 -11.54 -13.83 -8.69
CA SER A 107 -12.24 -15.11 -8.86
C SER A 107 -13.15 -15.39 -7.67
N GLY A 108 -14.33 -15.99 -7.91
CA GLY A 108 -15.21 -16.45 -6.83
C GLY A 108 -15.55 -15.39 -5.76
N ARG A 109 -15.57 -14.09 -6.14
CA ARG A 109 -15.81 -12.90 -5.28
C ARG A 109 -14.62 -12.43 -4.43
N ASN A 110 -13.42 -12.97 -4.62
CA ASN A 110 -12.21 -12.59 -3.91
C ASN A 110 -11.08 -12.20 -4.88
N TYR A 111 -10.16 -11.41 -4.37
CA TYR A 111 -8.90 -11.12 -5.03
C TYR A 111 -7.86 -12.18 -4.66
N PHE A 112 -7.06 -12.60 -5.62
CA PHE A 112 -5.92 -13.47 -5.34
C PHE A 112 -4.66 -12.86 -5.94
N CYS A 113 -3.52 -13.15 -5.34
CA CYS A 113 -2.24 -12.68 -5.82
C CYS A 113 -1.23 -13.83 -5.81
N ASP A 114 -0.37 -13.87 -6.81
CA ASP A 114 0.69 -14.87 -6.95
C ASP A 114 1.91 -14.62 -6.03
N CYS A 115 1.90 -13.57 -5.21
CA CYS A 115 3.04 -13.23 -4.39
C CYS A 115 3.20 -14.19 -3.20
N GLU A 116 4.45 -14.48 -2.82
CA GLU A 116 4.78 -15.38 -1.71
C GLU A 116 4.06 -14.99 -0.41
N ASP A 117 4.00 -13.68 -0.11
CA ASP A 117 3.30 -13.15 1.06
C ASP A 117 1.80 -13.48 1.08
N PHE A 118 1.13 -13.58 -0.08
CA PHE A 118 -0.28 -13.97 -0.16
C PHE A 118 -0.47 -15.45 0.19
N HIS A 119 0.41 -16.31 -0.31
CA HIS A 119 0.39 -17.76 -0.06
C HIS A 119 0.96 -18.15 1.31
N GLY A 120 1.76 -17.28 1.92
CA GLY A 120 2.42 -17.52 3.19
C GLY A 120 1.46 -17.65 4.39
N PRO A 121 1.96 -18.20 5.52
CA PRO A 121 1.18 -18.39 6.74
C PRO A 121 0.87 -17.08 7.48
N HIS A 122 1.62 -16.01 7.18
CA HIS A 122 1.51 -14.71 7.85
C HIS A 122 0.72 -13.67 7.06
N CYS A 123 0.06 -14.08 5.95
CA CYS A 123 -0.85 -13.20 5.24
C CYS A 123 -2.07 -12.89 6.11
N PRO A 124 -2.29 -11.63 6.52
CA PRO A 124 -3.43 -11.30 7.34
C PRO A 124 -4.73 -11.53 6.56
N ARG A 125 -5.73 -12.10 7.25
CA ARG A 125 -7.10 -12.19 6.74
C ARG A 125 -7.93 -11.05 7.30
N VAL A 126 -8.70 -10.41 6.44
CA VAL A 126 -9.71 -9.42 6.85
C VAL A 126 -11.09 -10.08 6.87
N ARG A 127 -11.92 -9.74 7.85
CA ARG A 127 -13.24 -10.37 8.04
C ARG A 127 -14.17 -10.22 6.83
N TRP A 128 -13.96 -9.21 6.00
CA TRP A 128 -14.75 -9.03 4.79
C TRP A 128 -14.35 -10.11 3.76
N ARG A 129 -15.27 -11.03 3.49
CA ARG A 129 -15.12 -12.18 2.57
C ARG A 129 -13.98 -13.15 2.89
N ASP A 130 -13.48 -13.13 4.14
CA ASP A 130 -12.27 -13.85 4.56
C ASP A 130 -11.07 -13.61 3.63
N GLN A 131 -10.98 -12.38 3.11
CA GLN A 131 -9.97 -12.00 2.12
C GLN A 131 -8.57 -11.97 2.76
N ARG A 132 -7.62 -12.66 2.15
CA ARG A 132 -6.19 -12.49 2.43
C ARG A 132 -5.69 -11.18 1.83
N LEU A 133 -4.90 -10.43 2.58
CA LEU A 133 -4.54 -9.06 2.20
C LEU A 133 -3.01 -8.88 2.23
N CYS A 134 -2.36 -9.34 1.16
CA CYS A 134 -1.00 -8.89 0.83
C CYS A 134 -1.04 -7.44 0.36
N ILE A 135 0.13 -6.79 0.25
CA ILE A 135 0.20 -5.37 -0.16
C ILE A 135 -0.33 -5.14 -1.59
N HIS A 136 -0.24 -6.13 -2.48
CA HIS A 136 -0.73 -6.01 -3.86
C HIS A 136 -2.26 -6.04 -3.94
N VAL A 137 -2.89 -7.02 -3.27
CA VAL A 137 -4.36 -7.07 -3.14
C VAL A 137 -4.88 -5.83 -2.43
N GLY A 138 -4.22 -5.41 -1.35
CA GLY A 138 -4.61 -4.20 -0.62
C GLY A 138 -4.56 -2.94 -1.49
N ALA A 139 -3.57 -2.82 -2.38
CA ALA A 139 -3.46 -1.70 -3.31
C ALA A 139 -4.61 -1.65 -4.32
N VAL A 140 -4.92 -2.78 -4.95
CA VAL A 140 -6.05 -2.90 -5.88
C VAL A 140 -7.38 -2.60 -5.17
N GLN A 141 -7.60 -3.19 -3.98
CA GLN A 141 -8.81 -2.94 -3.20
C GLN A 141 -8.96 -1.48 -2.77
N THR A 142 -7.86 -0.82 -2.40
CA THR A 142 -7.88 0.58 -2.00
C THR A 142 -8.22 1.48 -3.19
N LEU A 143 -7.60 1.25 -4.35
CA LEU A 143 -7.93 2.00 -5.57
C LEU A 143 -9.39 1.83 -5.97
N ASN A 144 -9.92 0.61 -5.87
CA ASN A 144 -11.34 0.37 -6.10
C ASN A 144 -12.24 1.10 -5.10
N PHE A 145 -11.93 1.01 -3.80
CA PHE A 145 -12.70 1.72 -2.77
C PHE A 145 -12.74 3.24 -2.99
N LEU A 146 -11.63 3.81 -3.49
CA LEU A 146 -11.52 5.23 -3.82
C LEU A 146 -12.22 5.61 -5.15
N GLY A 147 -12.83 4.67 -5.87
CA GLY A 147 -13.41 4.92 -7.19
C GLY A 147 -12.37 5.25 -8.27
N ARG A 148 -11.09 4.93 -8.02
CA ARG A 148 -9.95 5.13 -8.92
C ARG A 148 -9.61 3.86 -9.71
N TRP A 149 -10.48 2.86 -9.63
CA TRP A 149 -10.45 1.66 -10.43
C TRP A 149 -11.52 1.74 -11.53
N PRO A 150 -11.29 1.21 -12.74
CA PRO A 150 -12.31 1.22 -13.77
C PRO A 150 -13.53 0.39 -13.34
N ASN A 151 -14.72 1.01 -13.37
CA ASN A 151 -15.98 0.42 -12.88
C ASN A 151 -16.44 -0.79 -13.71
N ASP A 152 -15.95 -0.92 -14.94
CA ASP A 152 -16.20 -1.99 -15.89
C ASP A 152 -15.43 -3.29 -15.59
N LEU A 153 -14.49 -3.26 -14.64
CA LEU A 153 -13.56 -4.37 -14.37
C LEU A 153 -13.87 -5.16 -13.10
N LEU A 154 -14.99 -4.86 -12.44
CA LEU A 154 -15.47 -5.63 -11.30
C LEU A 154 -16.79 -6.28 -11.67
N PRO A 155 -16.90 -7.61 -11.60
CA PRO A 155 -18.22 -8.21 -11.73
C PRO A 155 -19.05 -7.82 -10.50
N GLY A 156 -20.29 -7.40 -10.78
CA GLY A 156 -21.28 -6.99 -9.78
C GLY A 156 -21.60 -8.05 -8.74
#